data_AF-A0A7J7T6H2-F1
#
_entry.id   AF-A0A7J7T6H2-F1
#
_cell.length_a   1.000
_cell.length_b   1.000
_cell.length_c   1.000
_cell.angle_alpha   90.00
_cell.angle_beta   90.00
_cell.angle_gamma   90.00
#
_symmetry.space_group_name_H-M   'P 1'
#
loop_
_entity.id
_entity.type
_entity.pdbx_description
1 polymer ?
#
loop_
_entity_poly.entity_id
_entity_poly.type
_entity_poly.pdbx_seq_one_letter_code
_entity_poly.pdbx_strand_id
1 'polypeptide(L)'
;MVMGDPGREEYKIQSFDAETQQLLKTALKDPGAVDLEKVANVIVDHSLQDRVFSKEAGRMCYAIIQAESKQAGQSVFRRGLLNRLQQEYQAREQLRARSPQGWVCYVTFICNIFDYLRVNNMPMMALVNPVYDCLFRLAQPDSLRR
;
A
#
# COMPACT_ATOMS: atom_id res chain seq x y z
N MET A 1 29.14 3.16 -0.78
CA MET A 1 28.35 3.87 -1.81
C MET A 1 26.93 3.32 -1.70
N VAL A 2 25.88 4.00 -1.30
CA VAL A 2 25.54 5.43 -1.21
C VAL A 2 24.74 5.62 0.08
N MET A 3 25.17 6.52 0.97
CA MET A 3 24.28 7.06 2.01
C MET A 3 23.33 8.02 1.31
N GLY A 4 22.05 7.64 1.23
CA GLY A 4 20.99 8.51 0.71
C GLY A 4 20.63 9.55 1.77
N ASP A 5 20.80 10.81 1.40
CA ASP A 5 20.40 12.03 2.09
C ASP A 5 18.92 11.96 2.57
N PRO A 6 18.55 12.46 3.77
CA PRO A 6 17.15 12.57 4.21
C PRO A 6 16.41 13.79 3.60
N GLY A 7 16.97 14.40 2.55
CA GLY A 7 16.43 15.56 1.87
C GLY A 7 15.18 15.26 1.05
N ARG A 8 14.01 15.65 1.60
CA ARG A 8 12.72 15.83 0.90
C ARG A 8 12.38 14.71 -0.08
N GLU A 9 11.99 13.55 0.45
CA GLU A 9 11.24 12.59 -0.34
C GLU A 9 9.89 13.20 -0.73
N GLU A 10 9.78 13.67 -1.98
CA GLU A 10 8.49 14.01 -2.60
C GLU A 10 7.70 12.71 -2.79
N TYR A 11 7.02 12.28 -1.72
CA TYR A 11 5.95 11.32 -1.84
C TYR A 11 4.94 11.89 -2.86
N LYS A 12 4.53 11.09 -3.85
CA LYS A 12 3.57 11.50 -4.90
C LYS A 12 2.14 11.60 -4.34
N ILE A 13 1.96 12.45 -3.32
CA ILE A 13 0.67 12.73 -2.69
C ILE A 13 -0.09 13.86 -3.39
N GLN A 14 0.43 14.38 -4.50
CA GLN A 14 -0.19 15.48 -5.26
C GLN A 14 -1.55 15.08 -5.85
N SER A 15 -1.81 13.79 -6.04
CA SER A 15 -3.11 13.30 -6.50
C SER A 15 -4.16 13.19 -5.39
N PHE A 16 -3.81 13.45 -4.14
CA PHE A 16 -4.74 13.50 -3.02
C PHE A 16 -5.27 14.92 -2.79
N ASP A 17 -6.46 15.02 -2.19
CA ASP A 17 -6.99 16.27 -1.67
C ASP A 17 -6.12 16.82 -0.51
N ALA A 18 -6.27 18.12 -0.22
CA ALA A 18 -5.44 18.80 0.77
C ALA A 18 -5.58 18.23 2.20
N GLU A 19 -6.76 17.71 2.56
CA GLU A 19 -7.00 17.12 3.87
C GLU A 19 -6.24 15.79 3.99
N THR A 20 -6.34 14.93 2.99
CA THR A 20 -5.62 13.67 2.94
C THR A 20 -4.11 13.86 2.86
N GLN A 21 -3.62 14.84 2.09
CA GLN A 21 -2.20 15.18 2.07
C GLN A 21 -1.71 15.58 3.46
N GLN A 22 -2.49 16.36 4.20
CA GLN A 22 -2.14 16.76 5.56
C GLN A 22 -2.16 15.56 6.51
N LEU A 23 -3.16 14.68 6.39
CA LEU A 23 -3.26 13.44 7.16
C LEU A 23 -2.02 12.55 6.95
N LEU A 24 -1.60 12.33 5.70
CA LEU A 24 -0.42 11.52 5.35
C LEU A 24 0.88 12.16 5.86
N LYS A 25 1.02 13.49 5.71
CA LYS A 25 2.19 14.24 6.24
C LYS A 25 2.28 14.13 7.76
N THR A 26 1.15 14.20 8.45
CA THR A 26 1.11 14.01 9.91
C THR A 26 1.40 12.57 10.27
N ALA A 27 0.87 11.57 9.57
CA ALA A 27 1.17 10.15 9.80
C ALA A 27 2.67 9.82 9.67
N LEU A 28 3.39 10.51 8.78
CA LEU A 28 4.84 10.35 8.60
C LEU A 28 5.66 11.02 9.70
N LYS A 29 5.16 12.11 10.30
CA LYS A 29 5.88 12.89 11.33
C LYS A 29 5.53 12.47 12.75
N ASP A 30 4.26 12.24 13.00
CA ASP A 30 3.67 11.94 14.29
C ASP A 30 2.49 10.94 14.10
N PRO A 31 2.79 9.67 13.80
CA PRO A 31 1.77 8.63 13.63
C PRO A 31 0.85 8.45 14.84
N GLY A 32 1.26 8.86 16.05
CA GLY A 32 0.41 8.83 17.24
C GLY A 32 -0.69 9.91 17.26
N ALA A 33 -0.57 10.97 16.46
CA ALA A 33 -1.53 12.06 16.40
C ALA A 33 -2.65 11.85 15.36
N VAL A 34 -2.63 10.73 14.64
CA VAL A 34 -3.60 10.40 13.58
C VAL A 34 -4.20 9.01 13.78
N ASP A 35 -5.38 8.82 13.22
CA ASP A 35 -5.98 7.49 13.10
C ASP A 35 -5.27 6.69 12.01
N LEU A 36 -4.36 5.80 12.41
CA LEU A 36 -3.58 4.97 11.51
C LEU A 36 -4.42 3.96 10.73
N GLU A 37 -5.57 3.52 11.24
CA GLU A 37 -6.49 2.66 10.47
C GLU A 37 -7.14 3.46 9.34
N LYS A 38 -7.58 4.70 9.62
CA LYS A 38 -8.09 5.60 8.58
C LYS A 38 -7.03 5.88 7.52
N VAL A 39 -5.78 6.13 7.92
CA VAL A 39 -4.66 6.34 6.99
C VAL A 39 -4.45 5.12 6.09
N ALA A 40 -4.47 3.90 6.65
CA ALA A 40 -4.31 2.68 5.87
C ALA A 40 -5.43 2.50 4.84
N ASN A 41 -6.69 2.76 5.22
CA ASN A 41 -7.83 2.69 4.32
C ASN A 41 -7.70 3.67 3.16
N VAL A 42 -7.36 4.93 3.44
CA VAL A 42 -7.21 5.98 2.43
C VAL A 42 -6.08 5.65 1.44
N ILE A 43 -4.94 5.13 1.91
CA ILE A 43 -3.85 4.70 1.03
C ILE A 43 -4.31 3.57 0.11
N VAL A 44 -5.00 2.57 0.65
CA VAL A 44 -5.47 1.43 -0.15
C VAL A 44 -6.49 1.90 -1.20
N ASP A 45 -7.50 2.66 -0.79
CA ASP A 45 -8.55 3.15 -1.70
C ASP A 45 -7.98 3.98 -2.85
N HIS A 46 -7.03 4.86 -2.55
CA HIS A 46 -6.39 5.68 -3.59
C HIS A 46 -5.46 4.85 -4.49
N SER A 47 -4.78 3.85 -3.93
CA SER A 47 -3.92 2.94 -4.71
C SER A 47 -4.67 2.12 -5.75
N LEU A 48 -5.97 1.86 -5.53
CA LEU A 48 -6.84 1.18 -6.48
C LEU A 48 -7.26 2.08 -7.64
N GLN A 49 -7.30 3.39 -7.43
CA GLN A 49 -7.76 4.37 -8.41
C GLN A 49 -6.62 4.97 -9.23
N ASP A 50 -5.47 5.22 -8.58
CA ASP A 50 -4.33 5.90 -9.18
C ASP A 50 -3.16 4.94 -9.45
N ARG A 51 -2.88 4.73 -10.74
CA ARG A 51 -1.80 3.86 -11.23
C ARG A 51 -0.40 4.39 -10.87
N VAL A 52 -0.24 5.69 -10.75
CA VAL A 52 1.04 6.30 -10.36
C VAL A 52 1.25 6.11 -8.87
N PHE A 53 0.21 6.38 -8.07
CA PHE A 53 0.27 6.20 -6.63
C PHE A 53 0.44 4.75 -6.22
N SER A 54 -0.19 3.78 -6.90
CA SER A 54 -0.05 2.35 -6.57
C SER A 54 1.39 1.82 -6.58
N LYS A 55 2.29 2.46 -7.35
CA LYS A 55 3.73 2.15 -7.36
C LYS A 55 4.48 2.75 -6.18
N GLU A 56 4.11 3.96 -5.76
CA GLU A 56 4.78 4.69 -4.67
C GLU A 56 4.20 4.37 -3.29
N ALA A 57 2.98 3.85 -3.22
CA ALA A 57 2.27 3.56 -1.99
C ALA A 57 3.05 2.58 -1.09
N GLY A 58 3.83 1.66 -1.67
CA GLY A 58 4.72 0.76 -0.93
C GLY A 58 5.77 1.50 -0.10
N ARG A 59 6.42 2.53 -0.67
CA ARG A 59 7.39 3.38 0.05
C ARG A 59 6.75 4.13 1.19
N MET A 60 5.57 4.68 0.94
CA MET A 60 4.82 5.44 1.94
C MET A 60 4.39 4.56 3.11
N CYS A 61 3.82 3.38 2.83
CA CYS A 61 3.47 2.42 3.87
C CYS A 61 4.70 2.02 4.69
N TYR A 62 5.84 1.78 4.05
CA TYR A 62 7.08 1.48 4.74
C TYR A 62 7.52 2.63 5.66
N ALA A 63 7.52 3.88 5.17
CA ALA A 63 7.90 5.05 5.96
C ALA A 63 7.00 5.24 7.19
N ILE A 64 5.66 5.07 7.05
CA ILE A 64 4.71 5.16 8.16
C ILE A 64 4.95 4.04 9.19
N ILE A 65 5.18 2.79 8.75
CA ILE A 65 5.50 1.67 9.65
C ILE A 65 6.79 1.95 10.43
N GLN A 66 7.80 2.50 9.76
CA GLN A 66 9.07 2.83 10.41
C GLN A 66 8.91 3.98 11.42
N ALA A 67 8.07 4.98 11.12
CA ALA A 67 7.73 6.05 12.05
C ALA A 67 6.95 5.50 13.26
N GLU A 68 5.94 4.67 13.02
CA GLU A 68 5.12 4.03 14.06
C GLU A 68 5.97 3.17 15.01
N SER A 69 6.84 2.33 14.45
CA SER A 69 7.70 1.43 15.22
C SER A 69 8.70 2.19 16.10
N LYS A 70 9.12 3.40 15.70
CA LYS A 70 10.04 4.24 16.49
C LYS A 70 9.32 4.95 17.64
N GLN A 71 8.05 5.30 17.47
CA GLN A 71 7.35 6.20 18.38
C GLN A 71 6.49 5.46 19.42
N ALA A 72 5.78 4.40 19.01
CA ALA A 72 4.78 3.76 19.85
C ALA A 72 5.10 2.30 20.21
N GLY A 73 6.08 1.67 19.56
CA GLY A 73 6.33 0.22 19.71
C GLY A 73 5.14 -0.67 19.34
N GLN A 74 4.10 -0.08 18.74
CA GLN A 74 2.89 -0.75 18.29
C GLN A 74 2.93 -1.00 16.78
N SER A 75 1.99 -1.80 16.29
CA SER A 75 1.83 -2.12 14.87
C SER A 75 0.36 -2.02 14.49
N VAL A 76 -0.25 -0.87 14.76
CA VAL A 76 -1.63 -0.52 14.40
C VAL A 76 -1.71 -0.32 12.89
N PHE A 77 -0.88 0.57 12.32
CA PHE A 77 -0.90 0.86 10.88
C PHE A 77 -0.62 -0.39 10.05
N ARG A 78 0.45 -1.13 10.38
CA ARG A 78 0.80 -2.36 9.66
C ARG A 78 -0.34 -3.39 9.68
N ARG A 79 -1.02 -3.54 10.82
CA ARG A 79 -2.14 -4.48 10.96
C ARG A 79 -3.37 -4.01 10.19
N GLY A 80 -3.70 -2.72 10.28
CA GLY A 80 -4.79 -2.11 9.51
C GLY A 80 -4.57 -2.26 8.00
N LEU A 81 -3.35 -2.00 7.53
CA LEU A 81 -2.95 -2.17 6.13
C LEU A 81 -3.09 -3.62 5.66
N LEU A 82 -2.59 -4.60 6.44
CA LEU A 82 -2.72 -6.01 6.09
C LEU A 82 -4.18 -6.50 6.11
N ASN A 83 -4.97 -6.06 7.09
CA ASN A 83 -6.40 -6.38 7.16
C ASN A 83 -7.15 -5.84 5.93
N ARG A 84 -6.90 -4.58 5.55
CA ARG A 84 -7.54 -3.98 4.38
C ARG A 84 -7.08 -4.66 3.07
N LEU A 85 -5.79 -4.94 2.93
CA LEU A 85 -5.26 -5.70 1.79
C LEU A 85 -5.90 -7.09 1.67
N GLN A 86 -6.15 -7.77 2.79
CA GLN A 86 -6.81 -9.05 2.82
C GLN A 86 -8.28 -8.96 2.38
N GLN A 87 -8.99 -7.91 2.78
CA GLN A 87 -10.37 -7.65 2.32
C GLN A 87 -10.42 -7.43 0.81
N GLU A 88 -9.53 -6.58 0.28
CA GLU A 88 -9.44 -6.35 -1.17
C GLU A 88 -9.05 -7.64 -1.92
N TYR A 89 -8.16 -8.46 -1.34
CA TYR A 89 -7.81 -9.76 -1.90
C TYR A 89 -9.01 -10.69 -1.98
N GLN A 90 -9.86 -10.75 -0.95
CA GLN A 90 -11.09 -11.56 -0.97
C GLN A 90 -12.10 -11.03 -1.99
N ALA A 91 -12.20 -9.71 -2.15
CA ALA A 91 -13.08 -9.05 -3.11
C ALA A 91 -12.50 -8.97 -4.54
N ARG A 92 -11.31 -9.52 -4.80
CA ARG A 92 -10.56 -9.33 -6.06
C ARG A 92 -11.33 -9.67 -7.33
N GLU A 93 -12.14 -10.73 -7.32
CA GLU A 93 -12.94 -11.12 -8.47
C GLU A 93 -14.06 -10.10 -8.76
N GLN A 94 -14.65 -9.51 -7.71
CA GLN A 94 -15.63 -8.44 -7.86
C GLN A 94 -14.96 -7.16 -8.38
N LEU A 95 -13.77 -6.81 -7.86
CA LEU A 95 -13.00 -5.68 -8.34
C LEU A 95 -12.65 -5.83 -9.82
N ARG A 96 -12.21 -7.03 -10.24
CA ARG A 96 -11.93 -7.39 -11.63
C ARG A 96 -13.14 -7.24 -12.54
N ALA A 97 -14.30 -7.76 -12.11
CA ALA A 97 -15.55 -7.65 -12.87
C ALA A 97 -16.03 -6.19 -13.02
N ARG A 98 -15.89 -5.39 -11.96
CA ARG A 98 -16.29 -3.96 -11.95
C ARG A 98 -15.34 -3.11 -12.80
N SER A 99 -14.04 -3.21 -12.54
CA SER A 99 -13.00 -2.37 -13.13
C SER A 99 -11.70 -3.14 -13.38
N PRO A 100 -11.41 -3.52 -14.63
CA PRO A 100 -10.13 -4.12 -15.01
C PRO A 100 -8.92 -3.23 -14.66
N GLN A 101 -9.09 -1.91 -14.75
CA GLN A 101 -8.05 -0.95 -14.36
C GLN A 101 -7.79 -1.00 -12.84
N GLY A 102 -8.85 -1.02 -12.03
CA GLY A 102 -8.74 -1.15 -10.58
C GLY A 102 -8.05 -2.46 -10.17
N TRP A 103 -8.34 -3.54 -10.89
CA TRP A 103 -7.64 -4.82 -10.72
C TRP A 103 -6.14 -4.72 -11.00
N VAL A 104 -5.72 -4.12 -12.12
CA VAL A 104 -4.28 -3.94 -12.43
C VAL A 104 -3.59 -3.03 -11.40
N CYS A 105 -4.27 -1.98 -10.94
CA CYS A 105 -3.78 -1.12 -9.86
C CYS A 105 -3.61 -1.90 -8.56
N TYR A 106 -4.56 -2.74 -8.18
CA TYR A 106 -4.46 -3.62 -7.02
C TYR A 106 -3.26 -4.57 -7.11
N VAL A 107 -3.08 -5.25 -8.26
CA VAL A 107 -1.94 -6.16 -8.43
C VAL A 107 -0.61 -5.39 -8.39
N THR A 108 -0.58 -4.19 -8.96
CA THR A 108 0.60 -3.32 -8.84
C THR A 108 0.86 -2.97 -7.38
N PHE A 109 -0.17 -2.58 -6.64
CA PHE A 109 -0.08 -2.20 -5.24
C PHE A 109 0.41 -3.35 -4.36
N ILE A 110 -0.18 -4.54 -4.46
CA ILE A 110 0.23 -5.70 -3.64
C ILE A 110 1.68 -6.13 -3.92
N CYS A 111 2.13 -6.07 -5.18
CA CYS A 111 3.52 -6.32 -5.53
C CYS A 111 4.48 -5.28 -4.94
N ASN A 112 4.11 -3.99 -4.96
CA ASN A 112 4.93 -2.95 -4.35
C ASN A 112 4.96 -3.10 -2.83
N ILE A 113 3.83 -3.40 -2.20
CA ILE A 113 3.81 -3.72 -0.76
C ILE A 113 4.73 -4.90 -0.46
N PHE A 114 4.67 -5.98 -1.23
CA PHE A 114 5.56 -7.12 -1.03
C PHE A 114 7.05 -6.76 -1.13
N ASP A 115 7.43 -5.85 -2.03
CA ASP A 115 8.82 -5.44 -2.19
C ASP A 115 9.31 -4.55 -1.02
N TYR A 116 8.51 -3.55 -0.62
CA TYR A 116 8.89 -2.58 0.41
C TYR A 116 8.63 -3.06 1.85
N LEU A 117 7.55 -3.81 2.12
CA LEU A 117 7.24 -4.32 3.45
C LEU A 117 8.06 -5.59 3.74
N ARG A 118 9.25 -5.39 4.32
CA ARG A 118 10.12 -6.46 4.81
C ARG A 118 10.18 -6.45 6.34
N VAL A 119 10.14 -7.65 6.92
CA VAL A 119 10.29 -7.88 8.37
C VAL A 119 11.66 -8.51 8.57
N ASN A 120 12.56 -7.84 9.29
CA ASN A 120 13.95 -8.30 9.48
C ASN A 120 14.64 -8.64 8.15
N ASN A 121 14.49 -7.76 7.14
CA ASN A 121 14.95 -7.96 5.76
C ASN A 121 14.35 -9.14 5.00
N MET A 122 13.41 -9.88 5.58
CA MET A 122 12.68 -10.96 4.89
C MET A 122 11.31 -10.48 4.39
N PRO A 123 10.89 -10.89 3.18
CA PRO A 123 9.55 -10.61 2.69
C PRO A 123 8.50 -11.30 3.56
N MET A 124 7.32 -10.67 3.72
CA MET A 124 6.24 -11.29 4.47
C MET A 124 5.64 -12.48 3.71
N MET A 125 5.81 -13.68 4.28
CA MET A 125 5.25 -14.93 3.73
C MET A 125 3.72 -14.87 3.52
N ALA A 126 3.01 -14.09 4.35
CA ALA A 126 1.57 -13.88 4.22
C ALA A 126 1.14 -13.24 2.88
N LEU A 127 2.04 -12.50 2.23
CA LEU A 127 1.77 -11.82 0.96
C LEU A 127 2.23 -12.65 -0.26
N VAL A 128 3.03 -13.70 -0.06
CA VAL A 128 3.57 -14.53 -1.15
C VAL A 128 2.42 -15.16 -1.96
N ASN A 129 1.52 -15.90 -1.32
CA ASN A 129 0.39 -16.53 -2.00
C ASN A 129 -0.51 -15.50 -2.70
N PRO A 130 -0.96 -14.41 -2.03
CA PRO A 130 -1.72 -13.36 -2.70
C PRO A 130 -1.04 -12.77 -3.95
N VAL A 131 0.27 -12.51 -3.89
CA VAL A 131 1.03 -12.00 -5.04
C VAL A 131 1.07 -13.02 -6.16
N TYR A 132 1.40 -14.28 -5.86
CA TYR A 132 1.43 -15.34 -6.87
C TYR A 132 0.06 -15.56 -7.50
N ASP A 133 -1.00 -15.61 -6.71
CA ASP A 133 -2.37 -15.78 -7.22
C ASP A 133 -2.78 -14.62 -8.15
N CYS A 134 -2.43 -13.38 -7.78
CA CYS A 134 -2.71 -12.21 -8.60
C CYS A 134 -1.95 -12.25 -9.93
N LEU A 135 -0.66 -12.59 -9.91
CA LEU A 135 0.17 -12.71 -11.11
C LEU A 135 -0.30 -13.88 -12.00
N PHE A 136 -0.62 -15.02 -11.40
CA PHE A 136 -1.15 -16.18 -12.12
C PHE A 136 -2.50 -15.88 -12.75
N ARG A 137 -3.37 -15.14 -12.05
CA ARG A 137 -4.65 -14.67 -12.59
C ARG A 137 -4.44 -13.68 -13.74
N LEU A 138 -3.45 -12.79 -13.66
CA LEU A 138 -3.09 -11.89 -14.77
C LEU A 138 -2.54 -12.64 -15.99
N ALA A 139 -1.88 -13.78 -15.78
CA ALA A 139 -1.37 -14.61 -16.88
C ALA A 139 -2.47 -15.38 -17.62
N GLN A 140 -3.70 -15.44 -17.09
CA GLN A 140 -4.82 -16.08 -17.78
C GLN A 140 -5.25 -15.26 -19.01
N PRO A 141 -5.68 -15.90 -20.11
CA PRO A 141 -6.12 -15.19 -21.32
C PRO A 141 -7.35 -14.29 -21.09
N ASP A 142 -8.18 -14.62 -20.10
CA ASP A 142 -9.37 -13.85 -19.71
C ASP A 142 -9.13 -12.89 -18.54
N SER A 143 -7.86 -12.64 -18.21
CA SER A 143 -7.44 -11.81 -17.08
C SER A 143 -8.00 -10.38 -17.13
N LEU A 144 -8.12 -9.82 -18.33
CA LEU A 144 -8.65 -8.47 -18.59
C LEU A 144 -9.96 -8.48 -19.37
N ARG A 145 -10.53 -9.67 -19.63
CA ARG A 145 -11.83 -9.81 -20.31
C ARG A 145 -12.95 -9.73 -19.27
N ARG A 146 -13.99 -8.94 -19.59
CA ARG A 146 -15.21 -8.79 -18.79
C ARG A 146 -16.11 -10.01 -18.95
#